data_AF-A0A3D4FHZ1-F1
#
_entry.id   AF-A0A3D4FHZ1-F1
#
_cell.length_a   1.000
_cell.length_b   1.000
_cell.length_c   1.000
_cell.angle_alpha   90.00
_cell.angle_beta   90.00
_cell.angle_gamma   90.00
#
_symmetry.space_group_name_H-M   'P 1'
#
loop_
_entity.id
_entity.type
_entity.pdbx_description
1 polymer ?
#
loop_
_entity_poly.entity_id
_entity_poly.type
_entity_poly.pdbx_seq_one_letter_code
_entity_poly.pdbx_strand_id
1 'polypeptide(L)'
;MNVIDRYVYAVVCKLPEKERKEVEEEIRGLIDDIINGYDENLTYEEKAYKALKELGDPEVLADNYRGEKRYLIGPKYFDRYIYVLKIVFLAVFL
;
A
#
# COMPACT_ATOMS: atom_id res chain seq x y z
N MET A 1 -2.17 -21.82 -5.35
CA MET A 1 -2.44 -20.39 -5.11
C MET A 1 -1.91 -19.62 -6.30
N ASN A 2 -2.78 -18.88 -6.98
CA ASN A 2 -2.42 -18.00 -8.09
C ASN A 2 -1.55 -16.83 -7.56
N VAL A 3 -0.74 -16.21 -8.42
CA VAL A 3 0.05 -15.01 -8.05
C VAL A 3 -0.85 -13.86 -7.58
N ILE A 4 -2.04 -13.75 -8.17
CA ILE A 4 -3.06 -12.79 -7.77
C ILE A 4 -3.55 -13.08 -6.34
N ASP A 5 -3.85 -14.34 -6.01
CA ASP A 5 -4.29 -14.69 -4.65
C ASP A 5 -3.24 -14.33 -3.60
N ARG A 6 -1.95 -14.57 -3.91
CA ARG A 6 -0.85 -14.19 -3.02
C ARG A 6 -0.75 -12.68 -2.84
N TYR A 7 -0.93 -11.93 -3.93
CA TYR A 7 -0.89 -10.48 -3.90
C TYR A 7 -2.04 -9.91 -3.07
N VAL A 8 -3.27 -10.31 -3.38
CA VAL A 8 -4.48 -9.89 -2.66
C VAL A 8 -4.36 -10.21 -1.18
N TYR A 9 -3.93 -11.44 -0.84
CA TYR A 9 -3.68 -11.83 0.55
C TYR A 9 -2.64 -10.94 1.24
N ALA A 10 -1.54 -10.58 0.56
CA ALA A 10 -0.50 -9.71 1.11
C ALA A 10 -1.00 -8.29 1.44
N VAL A 11 -2.00 -7.81 0.71
CA VAL A 11 -2.66 -6.52 0.98
C VAL A 11 -3.62 -6.66 2.16
N VAL A 12 -4.59 -7.57 2.07
CA VAL A 12 -5.70 -7.64 3.04
C VAL A 12 -5.28 -8.18 4.40
N CYS A 13 -4.24 -9.01 4.49
CA CYS A 13 -3.77 -9.52 5.79
C CYS A 13 -3.30 -8.39 6.72
N LYS A 14 -2.91 -7.24 6.15
CA LYS A 14 -2.49 -6.04 6.89
C LYS A 14 -3.67 -5.19 7.35
N LEU A 15 -4.87 -5.38 6.83
CA LEU A 15 -6.03 -4.56 7.14
C LEU A 15 -6.81 -5.06 8.37
N PRO A 16 -7.58 -4.20 9.06
CA PRO A 16 -8.53 -4.62 10.09
C PRO A 16 -9.54 -5.63 9.53
N GLU A 17 -9.88 -6.66 10.30
CA GLU A 17 -10.75 -7.77 9.83
C GLU A 17 -12.06 -7.32 9.21
N LYS A 18 -12.63 -6.22 9.71
CA LYS A 18 -13.90 -5.65 9.24
C LYS A 18 -13.84 -5.17 7.78
N GLU A 19 -12.67 -4.72 7.33
CA GLU A 19 -12.46 -4.13 6.00
C GLU A 19 -11.89 -5.16 5.00
N ARG A 20 -11.32 -6.27 5.49
CA ARG A 20 -10.60 -7.24 4.65
C ARG A 20 -11.42 -7.76 3.48
N LYS A 21 -12.70 -8.09 3.71
CA LYS A 21 -13.55 -8.70 2.68
C LYS A 21 -13.91 -7.69 1.59
N GLU A 22 -14.29 -6.48 1.98
CA GLU A 22 -14.63 -5.41 1.04
C GLU A 22 -13.41 -5.03 0.18
N VAL A 23 -12.25 -4.86 0.82
CA VAL A 23 -11.01 -4.52 0.11
C VAL A 23 -10.50 -5.69 -0.75
N GLU A 24 -10.72 -6.95 -0.34
CA GLU A 24 -10.43 -8.12 -1.18
C GLU A 24 -11.24 -8.08 -2.49
N GLU A 25 -12.55 -7.86 -2.40
CA GLU A 25 -13.44 -7.78 -3.56
C GLU A 25 -13.06 -6.60 -4.48
N GLU A 26 -12.73 -5.44 -3.89
CA GLU A 26 -12.30 -4.25 -4.63
C GLU A 26 -11.00 -4.47 -5.41
N ILE A 27 -9.96 -5.00 -4.75
CA ILE A 27 -8.65 -5.24 -5.39
C ILE A 27 -8.78 -6.29 -6.49
N ARG A 28 -9.58 -7.34 -6.28
CA ARG A 28 -9.83 -8.34 -7.34
C ARG A 28 -10.54 -7.71 -8.54
N GLY A 29 -11.55 -6.87 -8.31
CA GLY A 29 -12.22 -6.11 -9.39
C GLY A 29 -11.25 -5.22 -10.15
N LEU A 30 -10.39 -4.47 -9.46
CA LEU A 30 -9.36 -3.64 -10.08
C LEU A 30 -8.38 -4.45 -10.95
N ILE A 31 -7.93 -5.61 -10.46
CA ILE A 31 -7.05 -6.50 -11.22
C ILE A 31 -7.76 -7.01 -12.48
N ASP A 32 -9.01 -7.43 -12.36
CA ASP A 32 -9.80 -7.92 -13.48
C ASP A 32 -10.00 -6.82 -14.54
N ASP A 33 -10.30 -5.59 -14.12
CA ASP A 33 -10.44 -4.44 -15.03
C ASP A 33 -9.13 -4.15 -15.78
N ILE A 34 -7.98 -4.19 -15.09
CA ILE A 34 -6.66 -3.99 -15.73
C ILE A 34 -6.36 -5.12 -16.72
N ILE A 35 -6.62 -6.37 -16.35
CA ILE A 35 -6.41 -7.55 -17.21
C ILE A 35 -7.28 -7.45 -18.47
N ASN A 36 -8.54 -7.05 -18.32
CA ASN A 36 -9.49 -6.88 -19.42
C ASN A 36 -9.10 -5.71 -20.35
N GLY A 37 -8.34 -4.73 -19.86
CA GLY A 37 -7.79 -3.64 -20.66
C GLY A 37 -6.61 -4.03 -21.56
N TYR A 38 -5.99 -5.20 -21.35
CA TYR A 38 -4.86 -5.67 -22.16
C TYR A 38 -5.30 -6.48 -23.38
N ASP A 39 -4.50 -6.36 -24.44
CA ASP A 39 -4.63 -7.10 -25.71
C ASP A 39 -4.81 -8.62 -25.49
N GLU A 40 -5.74 -9.23 -26.24
CA GLU A 40 -6.06 -10.67 -26.18
C GLU A 40 -4.89 -11.58 -26.56
N ASN A 41 -3.88 -11.06 -27.26
CA ASN A 41 -2.69 -11.83 -27.64
C ASN A 41 -1.74 -12.15 -26.47
N LEU A 42 -1.91 -11.48 -25.32
CA LEU A 42 -1.13 -11.76 -24.12
C LEU A 42 -1.73 -12.93 -23.33
N THR A 43 -0.87 -13.81 -22.83
CA THR A 43 -1.32 -14.87 -21.92
C THR A 43 -1.85 -14.30 -20.62
N TYR A 44 -2.73 -15.05 -19.94
CA TYR A 44 -3.28 -14.62 -18.66
C TYR A 44 -2.19 -14.36 -17.61
N GLU A 45 -1.12 -15.16 -17.58
CA GLU A 45 0.01 -14.95 -16.66
C GLU A 45 0.76 -13.64 -16.94
N GLU A 46 0.98 -13.29 -18.22
CA GLU A 46 1.61 -12.02 -18.58
C GLU A 46 0.73 -10.82 -18.22
N LYS A 47 -0.59 -10.93 -18.46
CA LYS A 47 -1.56 -9.90 -18.06
C LYS A 47 -1.58 -9.73 -16.54
N ALA A 48 -1.64 -10.84 -15.80
CA ALA A 48 -1.60 -10.82 -14.34
C ALA A 48 -0.31 -10.18 -13.82
N TYR A 49 0.85 -10.56 -14.36
CA TYR A 49 2.12 -9.98 -13.93
C TYR A 49 2.21 -8.47 -14.22
N LYS A 50 1.73 -8.03 -15.39
CA LYS A 50 1.65 -6.60 -15.74
C LYS A 50 0.68 -5.85 -14.81
N ALA A 51 -0.50 -6.39 -14.56
CA ALA A 51 -1.49 -5.78 -13.68
C ALA A 51 -0.94 -5.60 -12.25
N LEU A 52 -0.32 -6.65 -11.70
CA LEU A 52 0.32 -6.57 -10.37
C LEU A 52 1.48 -5.57 -10.33
N LYS A 53 2.22 -5.44 -11.43
CA LYS A 53 3.30 -4.45 -11.54
C LYS A 53 2.77 -3.01 -11.61
N GLU A 54 1.63 -2.79 -12.26
CA GLU A 54 0.95 -1.48 -12.27
C GLU A 54 0.37 -1.12 -10.91
N LEU A 55 -0.21 -2.08 -10.19
CA LEU A 55 -0.69 -1.88 -8.82
C LEU A 55 0.44 -1.61 -7.82
N GLY A 56 1.64 -2.13 -8.09
CA GLY A 56 2.84 -1.85 -7.32
C GLY A 56 2.92 -2.66 -6.03
N ASP A 57 3.66 -2.14 -5.04
CA ASP A 57 3.94 -2.87 -3.81
C ASP A 57 2.67 -3.08 -2.96
N PRO A 58 2.33 -4.34 -2.59
CA PRO A 58 1.12 -4.64 -1.83
C PRO A 58 1.14 -4.02 -0.41
N GLU A 59 2.31 -3.76 0.16
CA GLU A 59 2.43 -3.06 1.44
C GLU A 59 2.02 -1.59 1.31
N VAL A 60 2.51 -0.93 0.25
CA VAL A 60 2.16 0.46 -0.04
C VAL A 60 0.68 0.59 -0.36
N LEU A 61 0.13 -0.38 -1.09
CA LEU A 61 -1.31 -0.42 -1.38
C LEU A 61 -2.13 -0.59 -0.10
N ALA A 62 -1.75 -1.51 0.80
CA ALA A 62 -2.41 -1.69 2.09
C ALA A 62 -2.40 -0.43 2.97
N ASP A 63 -1.29 0.31 2.96
CA ASP A 63 -1.15 1.56 3.71
C ASP A 63 -2.11 2.66 3.22
N ASN A 64 -2.51 2.62 1.94
CA ASN A 64 -3.50 3.55 1.40
C ASN A 64 -4.92 3.21 1.91
N TYR A 65 -5.25 1.93 2.07
CA TYR A 65 -6.55 1.50 2.60
C TYR A 65 -6.69 1.69 4.11
N ARG A 66 -5.59 1.60 4.87
CA ARG A 66 -5.61 1.74 6.33
C ARG A 66 -6.07 3.09 6.86
N GLY A 67 -6.12 4.14 6.02
CA GLY A 67 -6.55 5.51 6.38
C GLY A 67 -5.58 6.26 7.30
N GLU A 68 -5.05 5.60 8.34
CA GLU A 68 -4.07 6.13 9.28
C GLU A 68 -2.70 5.50 9.03
N LYS A 69 -1.85 6.19 8.27
CA LYS A 69 -0.43 5.82 8.19
C LYS A 69 0.17 5.93 9.60
N ARG A 70 0.78 4.84 10.06
CA ARG A 70 1.44 4.80 11.37
C ARG A 70 2.76 5.54 11.30
N TYR A 71 2.74 6.81 11.67
CA TYR A 71 3.95 7.60 11.83
C TYR A 71 4.34 7.63 13.31
N LEU A 72 5.64 7.47 13.63
CA LEU A 72 6.15 7.77 14.98
C LEU A 72 5.93 9.24 15.34
N ILE A 73 6.04 10.12 14.34
CA ILE A 73 5.73 11.54 14.40
C ILE A 73 4.97 11.87 13.11
N GLY A 74 3.70 12.27 13.24
CA GLY A 74 2.88 12.60 12.07
C GLY A 74 3.53 13.69 11.21
N PRO A 75 3.37 13.63 9.87
CA PRO A 75 4.04 14.53 8.94
C PRO A 75 3.80 16.02 9.27
N LYS A 76 2.60 16.35 9.75
CA LYS A 76 2.24 17.70 10.22
C LYS A 76 3.13 18.23 11.36
N TYR A 77 3.65 17.35 12.22
CA TYR A 77 4.42 17.73 13.41
C TYR A 77 5.91 17.48 13.27
N PHE A 78 6.36 16.79 12.21
CA PHE A 78 7.74 16.39 12.01
C PHE A 78 8.70 17.59 12.00
N ASP A 79 8.37 18.65 11.25
CA ASP A 79 9.22 19.85 11.18
C ASP A 79 9.34 20.55 12.54
N ARG A 80 8.23 20.60 13.29
CA ARG A 80 8.20 21.20 14.63
C ARG A 80 9.02 20.37 15.62
N TYR A 81 8.95 19.05 15.53
CA TYR A 81 9.78 18.16 16.33
C TYR A 81 11.27 18.40 16.07
N ILE A 82 11.69 18.48 14.80
CA ILE A 82 13.09 18.77 14.44
C ILE A 82 13.54 20.15 14.95
N TYR A 83 12.66 21.15 14.88
CA TYR A 83 12.97 22.48 15.41
C TYR A 83 13.24 22.47 16.93
N VAL A 84 12.37 21.81 17.70
CA VAL A 84 12.58 21.64 19.15
C VAL A 84 13.85 20.85 19.44
N LEU A 85 14.10 19.78 18.68
CA LEU A 85 15.30 18.96 18.83
C LEU A 85 16.60 19.75 18.59
N LYS A 86 16.60 20.68 17.62
CA LYS A 86 17.72 21.61 17.41
C LYS A 86 17.94 22.54 18.60
N ILE A 87 16.88 23.10 19.19
CA ILE A 87 16.98 23.97 20.37
C ILE A 87 17.56 23.20 21.56
N VAL A 88 17.04 22.01 21.84
CA VAL A 88 17.52 21.17 22.94
C VAL A 88 18.98 20.78 22.72
N PHE A 89 19.36 20.44 21.49
CA PHE A 89 20.74 20.12 21.16
C PHE A 89 21.67 21.30 21.44
N LEU A 90 21.31 22.51 21.00
CA LEU A 90 22.08 23.71 21.33
C LEU A 90 22.12 23.96 22.84
N ALA A 91 21.02 23.81 23.58
CA ALA A 91 20.99 24.09 25.01
C ALA A 91 21.79 23.09 25.87
N VAL A 92 21.98 21.85 25.40
CA VAL A 92 22.69 20.80 26.15
C VAL A 92 24.18 20.75 25.77
N PHE A 93 24.53 21.07 24.53
CA PHE A 93 25.90 20.97 24.02
C PHE A 93 26.64 22.30 23.87
N LEU A 94 25.98 23.44 24.10
CA LEU A 94 26.58 24.78 24.20
C LEU A 94 26.83 25.14 25.66
#